data_AF-A0A933XW86-F1
#
_entry.id   AF-A0A933XW86-F1
#
_cell.length_a   1.000
_cell.length_b   1.000
_cell.length_c   1.000
_cell.angle_alpha   90.00
_cell.angle_beta   90.00
_cell.angle_gamma   90.00
#
_symmetry.space_group_name_H-M   'P 1'
#
loop_
_entity.id
_entity.type
_entity.pdbx_description
1 polymer ?
#
loop_
_entity_poly.entity_id
_entity_poly.type
_entity_poly.pdbx_seq_one_letter_code
_entity_poly.pdbx_strand_id
1 'polypeptide(L)'
;MVALSWIAALLATFLAVQPARVPEPRPLAVAQEATIWRELAAIGALDPASRDRTTRITALRVSSPGRDATAIGALVRAKLDALSGAPARLAWELSGSWPYDREASWVAAEVLPNGPLRSRAIVAALGTLEDAARESALTAAQAALAYEVWVAAADALRIDEALSIGRNLHARSHATWSAISLALTTMRAGLADECDAVLAAQLAITPRENSGDLAALWDHRGIASLGAGWEQPGRFALGRAVLHGSTDGAVVLARLDLAAGEFERARAGFRAALIENPASDWARRGWGLSLLPPKAGSNEPEATSW
;
A
#
# COMPACT_ATOMS: atom_id res chain seq x y z
N MET A 1 -33.01 -42.92 -9.04
CA MET A 1 -32.83 -42.55 -7.61
C MET A 1 -31.59 -43.20 -6.96
N VAL A 2 -30.50 -43.47 -7.69
CA VAL A 2 -29.28 -44.13 -7.15
C VAL A 2 -28.09 -43.16 -7.00
N ALA A 3 -28.18 -41.94 -7.54
CA ALA A 3 -27.08 -40.97 -7.57
C ALA A 3 -26.88 -40.15 -6.28
N LEU A 4 -27.86 -40.13 -5.36
CA LEU A 4 -27.77 -39.35 -4.11
C LEU A 4 -27.06 -40.08 -2.96
N SER A 5 -26.85 -41.41 -3.06
CA SER A 5 -26.21 -42.19 -2.00
C SER A 5 -24.68 -42.08 -1.99
N TRP A 6 -24.05 -41.72 -3.12
CA TRP A 6 -22.59 -41.67 -3.23
C TRP A 6 -22.00 -40.34 -2.74
N ILE A 7 -22.76 -39.23 -2.81
CA ILE A 7 -22.32 -37.91 -2.34
C ILE A 7 -22.27 -37.87 -0.79
N ALA A 8 -23.19 -38.56 -0.11
CA ALA A 8 -23.17 -38.64 1.35
C ALA A 8 -21.98 -39.45 1.90
N ALA A 9 -21.54 -40.50 1.18
CA ALA A 9 -20.38 -41.31 1.57
C ALA A 9 -19.04 -40.58 1.37
N LEU A 10 -18.92 -39.75 0.33
CA LEU A 10 -17.74 -38.91 0.09
C LEU A 10 -17.62 -37.77 1.11
N LEU A 11 -18.74 -37.15 1.51
CA LEU A 11 -18.75 -36.11 2.56
C LEU A 11 -18.42 -36.67 3.95
N ALA A 12 -18.86 -37.90 4.27
CA ALA A 12 -18.52 -38.55 5.53
C ALA A 12 -17.02 -38.91 5.63
N THR A 13 -16.36 -39.20 4.51
CA THR A 13 -14.93 -39.53 4.49
C THR A 13 -14.06 -38.28 4.58
N PHE A 14 -14.51 -37.15 4.05
CA PHE A 14 -13.81 -35.86 4.16
C PHE A 14 -13.90 -35.25 5.57
N LEU A 15 -14.96 -35.54 6.33
CA LEU A 15 -15.14 -35.08 7.71
C LEU A 15 -14.39 -35.95 8.75
N ALA A 16 -13.80 -37.08 8.35
CA ALA A 16 -13.09 -38.00 9.25
C ALA A 16 -11.56 -37.86 9.24
N VAL A 17 -11.01 -36.98 8.39
CA VAL A 17 -9.58 -36.61 8.47
C VAL A 17 -9.44 -35.56 9.57
N GLN A 18 -9.23 -36.02 10.81
CA GLN A 18 -8.78 -35.15 11.87
C GLN A 18 -7.50 -34.46 11.39
N PRO A 19 -7.42 -33.12 11.34
CA PRO A 19 -6.16 -32.45 11.03
C PRO A 19 -5.13 -32.97 12.03
N ALA A 20 -3.99 -33.46 11.53
CA ALA A 20 -2.89 -33.87 12.37
C ALA A 20 -2.67 -32.75 13.39
N ARG A 21 -2.83 -33.06 14.69
CA ARG A 21 -2.67 -32.06 15.75
C ARG A 21 -1.29 -31.46 15.58
N VAL A 22 -1.23 -30.21 15.10
CA VAL A 22 -0.02 -29.42 15.12
C VAL A 22 0.36 -29.33 16.60
N PRO A 23 1.52 -29.86 17.01
CA PRO A 23 1.91 -29.85 18.41
C PRO A 23 1.90 -28.41 18.89
N GLU A 24 1.12 -28.12 19.94
CA GLU A 24 1.12 -26.79 20.54
C GLU A 24 2.57 -26.41 20.91
N PRO A 25 3.03 -25.22 20.52
CA PRO A 25 4.38 -24.78 20.84
C PRO A 25 4.55 -24.79 22.36
N ARG A 26 5.59 -25.48 22.84
CA ARG A 26 5.86 -25.54 24.29
C ARG A 26 6.05 -24.11 24.82
N PRO A 27 5.40 -23.70 25.93
CA PRO A 27 5.42 -22.32 26.42
C PRO A 27 6.82 -21.76 26.72
N LEU A 28 7.79 -22.64 27.00
CA LEU A 28 9.20 -22.27 27.16
C LEU A 28 9.87 -21.74 25.87
N ALA A 29 9.44 -22.20 24.69
CA ALA A 29 9.98 -21.73 23.41
C ALA A 29 9.53 -20.30 23.12
N VAL A 30 8.24 -20.00 23.35
CA VAL A 30 7.63 -18.68 23.10
C VAL A 30 8.27 -17.59 23.96
N ALA A 31 8.48 -17.84 25.26
CA ALA A 31 9.12 -16.86 26.16
C ALA A 31 10.58 -16.56 25.78
N GLN A 32 11.29 -17.55 25.24
CA GLN A 32 12.67 -17.37 24.76
C GLN A 32 12.70 -16.57 23.46
N GLU A 33 11.75 -16.77 22.55
CA GLU A 33 11.65 -16.03 21.28
C GLU A 33 11.37 -14.54 21.52
N ALA A 34 10.39 -14.20 22.35
CA ALA A 34 10.10 -12.81 22.73
C ALA A 34 11.28 -12.11 23.40
N THR A 35 12.15 -12.85 24.10
CA THR A 35 13.37 -12.30 24.69
C THR A 35 14.43 -11.99 23.63
N ILE A 36 14.56 -12.84 22.62
CA ILE A 36 15.50 -12.64 21.51
C ILE A 36 15.11 -11.44 20.66
N TRP A 37 13.82 -11.28 20.33
CA TRP A 37 13.38 -10.14 19.54
C TRP A 37 13.58 -8.81 20.27
N ARG A 38 13.32 -8.76 21.58
CA ARG A 38 13.63 -7.59 22.42
C ARG A 38 15.12 -7.29 22.45
N GLU A 39 15.97 -8.30 22.55
CA GLU A 39 17.43 -8.12 22.52
C GLU A 39 17.90 -7.59 21.16
N LEU A 40 17.40 -8.14 20.05
CA LEU A 40 17.72 -7.65 18.71
C LEU A 40 17.26 -6.21 18.46
N ALA A 41 16.07 -5.85 18.95
CA ALA A 41 15.58 -4.48 18.89
C ALA A 41 16.48 -3.53 19.70
N ALA A 42 16.88 -3.94 20.91
CA ALA A 42 17.78 -3.16 21.74
C ALA A 42 19.17 -2.97 21.09
N ILE A 43 19.72 -4.00 20.44
CA ILE A 43 20.96 -3.91 19.67
C ILE A 43 20.80 -2.95 18.48
N GLY A 44 19.66 -3.01 17.78
CA GLY A 44 19.37 -2.14 16.64
C GLY A 44 19.27 -0.66 16.99
N ALA A 45 18.86 -0.33 18.21
CA ALA A 45 18.77 1.04 18.72
C ALA A 45 20.13 1.65 19.10
N LEU A 46 21.19 0.84 19.19
CA LEU A 46 22.54 1.33 19.50
C LEU A 46 23.20 1.94 18.27
N ASP A 47 24.05 2.94 18.52
CA ASP A 47 24.93 3.53 17.49
C ASP A 47 25.71 2.42 16.75
N PRO A 48 25.64 2.36 15.41
CA PRO A 48 26.40 1.41 14.60
C PRO A 48 27.89 1.35 14.92
N ALA A 49 28.51 2.46 15.32
CA ALA A 49 29.93 2.52 15.66
C ALA A 49 30.24 2.07 17.11
N SER A 50 29.22 1.80 17.93
CA SER A 50 29.43 1.52 19.35
C SER A 50 30.05 0.14 19.60
N ARG A 51 31.04 0.11 20.52
CA ARG A 51 31.64 -1.14 21.02
C ARG A 51 30.61 -2.03 21.73
N ASP A 52 29.61 -1.42 22.38
CA ASP A 52 28.53 -2.13 23.06
C ASP A 52 27.70 -2.96 22.08
N ARG A 53 27.31 -2.38 20.93
CA ARG A 53 26.61 -3.10 19.85
C ARG A 53 27.39 -4.31 19.37
N THR A 54 28.67 -4.15 19.09
CA THR A 54 29.54 -5.26 18.63
C THR A 54 29.65 -6.37 19.68
N THR A 55 29.74 -5.99 20.96
CA THR A 55 29.84 -6.93 22.09
C THR A 55 28.54 -7.74 22.23
N ARG A 56 27.38 -7.08 22.17
CA ARG A 56 26.07 -7.73 22.28
C ARG A 56 25.76 -8.63 21.08
N ILE A 57 26.10 -8.21 19.86
CA ILE A 57 26.00 -9.06 18.66
C ILE A 57 26.80 -10.35 18.86
N THR A 58 28.05 -10.22 19.32
CA THR A 58 28.94 -11.38 19.55
C THR A 58 28.39 -12.30 20.64
N ALA A 59 27.92 -11.74 21.75
CA ALA A 59 27.31 -12.50 22.84
C ALA A 59 26.07 -13.28 22.37
N LEU A 60 25.19 -12.65 21.57
CA LEU A 60 23.97 -13.29 21.07
C LEU A 60 24.28 -14.40 20.04
N ARG A 61 25.33 -14.24 19.23
CA ARG A 61 25.81 -15.31 18.32
C ARG A 61 26.29 -16.53 19.13
N VAL A 62 27.07 -16.31 20.18
CA VAL A 62 27.64 -17.39 21.02
C VAL A 62 26.56 -18.11 21.83
N SER A 63 25.48 -17.43 22.23
CA SER A 63 24.39 -18.04 22.99
C SER A 63 23.33 -18.76 22.13
N SER A 64 23.43 -18.69 20.80
CA SER A 64 22.46 -19.28 19.85
C SER A 64 22.86 -20.57 19.10
N PRO A 65 23.94 -21.33 19.41
CA PRO A 65 24.56 -22.29 18.48
C PRO A 65 23.72 -23.53 18.14
N GLY A 66 22.62 -23.79 18.86
CA GLY A 66 21.69 -24.90 18.56
C GLY A 66 20.48 -24.53 17.70
N ARG A 67 20.29 -23.25 17.36
CA ARG A 67 19.09 -22.76 16.61
C ARG A 67 19.30 -22.72 15.10
N ASP A 68 20.50 -23.04 14.65
CA ASP A 68 20.92 -22.87 13.27
C ASP A 68 20.15 -23.73 12.26
N ALA A 69 19.53 -24.81 12.74
CA ALA A 69 18.67 -25.68 11.93
C ALA A 69 17.20 -25.22 11.90
N THR A 70 16.80 -24.20 12.68
CA THR A 70 15.42 -23.69 12.71
C THR A 70 15.27 -22.42 11.87
N ALA A 71 14.05 -22.19 11.35
CA ALA A 71 13.74 -20.97 10.60
C ALA A 71 14.03 -19.70 11.42
N ILE A 72 13.66 -19.72 12.71
CA ILE A 72 13.90 -18.60 13.63
C ILE A 72 15.40 -18.36 13.84
N GLY A 73 16.22 -19.40 14.02
CA GLY A 73 17.67 -19.20 14.17
C GLY A 73 18.35 -18.73 12.89
N ALA A 74 17.87 -19.14 11.71
CA ALA A 74 18.31 -18.56 10.44
C ALA A 74 17.97 -17.06 10.34
N LEU A 75 16.76 -16.66 10.74
CA LEU A 75 16.35 -15.27 10.75
C LEU A 75 17.16 -14.41 11.74
N VAL A 76 17.38 -14.92 12.97
CA VAL A 76 18.21 -14.24 13.98
C VAL A 76 19.63 -13.99 13.45
N ARG A 77 20.25 -15.00 12.83
CA ARG A 77 21.59 -14.83 12.22
C ARG A 77 21.60 -13.79 11.12
N ALA A 78 20.63 -13.84 10.19
CA ALA A 78 20.54 -12.85 9.13
C ALA A 78 20.34 -11.43 9.67
N LYS A 79 19.56 -11.26 10.75
CA LYS A 79 19.41 -9.96 11.42
C LYS A 79 20.71 -9.50 12.08
N LEU A 80 21.45 -10.39 12.73
CA LEU A 80 22.75 -10.07 13.31
C LEU A 80 23.79 -9.72 12.24
N ASP A 81 23.76 -10.40 11.09
CA ASP A 81 24.62 -10.09 9.95
C ASP A 81 24.29 -8.69 9.39
N ALA A 82 23.01 -8.40 9.16
CA ALA A 82 22.55 -7.08 8.73
C ALA A 82 22.96 -5.98 9.72
N LEU A 83 22.80 -6.22 11.03
CA LEU A 83 23.22 -5.29 12.08
C LEU A 83 24.75 -5.12 12.17
N SER A 84 25.52 -6.07 11.64
CA SER A 84 26.98 -5.98 11.55
C SER A 84 27.47 -5.36 10.23
N GLY A 85 26.57 -4.99 9.32
CA GLY A 85 26.91 -4.54 7.97
C GLY A 85 27.36 -5.66 7.02
N ALA A 86 27.24 -6.93 7.44
CA ALA A 86 27.47 -8.08 6.57
C ALA A 86 26.23 -8.31 5.69
N PRO A 87 26.40 -8.82 4.45
CA PRO A 87 25.26 -9.18 3.62
C PRO A 87 24.46 -10.28 4.32
N ALA A 88 23.17 -10.01 4.58
CA ALA A 88 22.27 -10.98 5.17
C ALA A 88 22.15 -12.20 4.24
N ARG A 89 22.59 -13.36 4.72
CA ARG A 89 22.44 -14.64 4.01
C ARG A 89 21.40 -15.46 4.72
N LEU A 90 20.18 -15.43 4.21
CA LEU A 90 19.21 -16.47 4.53
C LEU A 90 19.22 -17.48 3.39
N ALA A 91 19.56 -18.73 3.70
CA ALA A 91 19.30 -19.86 2.80
C ALA A 91 17.79 -20.14 2.85
N TRP A 92 17.07 -19.97 1.74
CA TRP A 92 15.63 -20.26 1.68
C TRP A 92 15.33 -21.41 0.72
N GLU A 93 14.88 -22.52 1.28
CA GLU A 93 13.95 -23.44 0.63
C GLU A 93 12.66 -23.43 1.47
N LEU A 94 11.75 -22.48 1.19
CA LEU A 94 10.41 -22.51 1.78
C LEU A 94 9.42 -22.90 0.69
N SER A 95 9.27 -24.21 0.51
CA SER A 95 8.39 -24.85 -0.48
C SER A 95 6.92 -24.98 -0.03
N GLY A 96 6.44 -24.16 0.92
CA GLY A 96 5.06 -24.30 1.41
C GLY A 96 4.50 -23.09 2.15
N SER A 97 4.75 -22.99 3.46
CA SER A 97 4.08 -22.03 4.36
C SER A 97 5.05 -21.03 4.97
N TRP A 98 4.57 -19.81 5.22
CA TRP A 98 5.31 -18.78 5.97
C TRP A 98 5.42 -19.21 7.45
N PRO A 99 6.62 -19.52 7.97
CA PRO A 99 6.76 -20.18 9.27
C PRO A 99 6.86 -19.20 10.45
N TYR A 100 6.81 -17.90 10.17
CA TYR A 100 7.05 -16.86 11.16
C TYR A 100 5.73 -16.32 11.69
N ASP A 101 5.68 -16.11 13.00
CA ASP A 101 4.66 -15.26 13.59
C ASP A 101 4.82 -13.81 13.13
N ARG A 102 3.95 -12.94 13.62
CA ARG A 102 3.92 -11.55 13.20
C ARG A 102 5.19 -10.77 13.57
N GLU A 103 5.72 -10.95 14.78
CA GLU A 103 6.91 -10.22 15.23
C GLU A 103 8.14 -10.64 14.42
N ALA A 104 8.33 -11.94 14.25
CA ALA A 104 9.38 -12.49 13.40
C ALA A 104 9.19 -12.08 11.92
N SER A 105 7.95 -11.89 11.45
CA SER A 105 7.69 -11.41 10.09
C SER A 105 8.16 -9.98 9.85
N TRP A 106 8.06 -9.08 10.83
CA TRP A 106 8.64 -7.74 10.73
C TRP A 106 10.17 -7.82 10.60
N VAL A 107 10.82 -8.63 11.44
CA VAL A 107 12.28 -8.82 11.39
C VAL A 107 12.70 -9.43 10.06
N ALA A 108 11.93 -10.38 9.53
CA ALA A 108 12.16 -10.96 8.21
C ALA A 108 12.10 -9.88 7.13
N ALA A 109 11.08 -9.03 7.13
CA ALA A 109 10.94 -7.97 6.14
C ALA A 109 12.08 -6.95 6.16
N GLU A 110 12.73 -6.73 7.30
CA GLU A 110 13.88 -5.82 7.41
C GLU A 110 15.17 -6.37 6.79
N VAL A 111 15.34 -7.70 6.75
CA VAL A 111 16.58 -8.35 6.29
C VAL A 111 16.46 -8.95 4.90
N LEU A 112 15.23 -9.17 4.44
CA LEU A 112 14.92 -9.71 3.12
C LEU A 112 15.22 -8.66 2.04
N PRO A 113 15.83 -9.04 0.89
CA PRO A 113 15.94 -8.16 -0.26
C PRO A 113 14.55 -7.91 -0.87
N ASN A 114 14.43 -6.82 -1.63
CA ASN A 114 13.20 -6.53 -2.37
C ASN A 114 12.80 -7.70 -3.28
N GLY A 115 11.56 -8.14 -3.15
CA GLY A 115 11.02 -9.27 -3.91
C GLY A 115 9.85 -9.95 -3.21
N PRO A 116 9.33 -11.05 -3.78
CA PRO A 116 8.09 -11.69 -3.32
C PRO A 116 8.15 -12.17 -1.86
N LEU A 117 9.33 -12.59 -1.39
CA LEU A 117 9.49 -13.03 -0.01
C LEU A 117 9.40 -11.87 0.99
N ARG A 118 9.99 -10.70 0.68
CA ARG A 118 9.84 -9.50 1.52
C ARG A 118 8.38 -9.03 1.53
N SER A 119 7.70 -9.10 0.39
CA SER A 119 6.27 -8.82 0.29
C SER A 119 5.42 -9.77 1.16
N ARG A 120 5.69 -11.09 1.10
CA ARG A 120 5.02 -12.08 1.97
C ARG A 120 5.28 -11.83 3.45
N ALA A 121 6.51 -11.45 3.81
CA ALA A 121 6.86 -11.06 5.17
C ALA A 121 6.01 -9.89 5.65
N ILE A 122 5.87 -8.83 4.84
CA ILE A 122 5.03 -7.68 5.18
C ILE A 122 3.56 -8.07 5.30
N VAL A 123 3.02 -8.88 4.39
CA VAL A 123 1.62 -9.34 4.50
C VAL A 123 1.40 -10.12 5.80
N ALA A 124 2.28 -11.07 6.13
CA ALA A 124 2.21 -11.82 7.39
C ALA A 124 2.39 -10.91 8.63
N ALA A 125 3.26 -9.90 8.53
CA ALA A 125 3.51 -8.97 9.62
C ALA A 125 2.37 -7.96 9.82
N LEU A 126 1.67 -7.59 8.75
CA LEU A 126 0.48 -6.75 8.85
C LEU A 126 -0.69 -7.52 9.49
N GLY A 127 -0.79 -8.83 9.21
CA GLY A 127 -1.85 -9.71 9.69
C GLY A 127 -3.02 -9.75 8.70
N THR A 128 -4.17 -10.23 9.15
CA THR A 128 -5.40 -10.19 8.37
C THR A 128 -6.15 -8.87 8.57
N LEU A 129 -7.11 -8.58 7.68
CA LEU A 129 -8.03 -7.45 7.85
C LEU A 129 -8.88 -7.56 9.13
N GLU A 130 -9.15 -8.77 9.61
CA GLU A 130 -9.86 -8.97 10.87
C GLU A 130 -8.99 -8.63 12.09
N ASP A 131 -7.69 -8.92 12.01
CA ASP A 131 -6.73 -8.59 13.07
C ASP A 131 -6.54 -7.08 13.19
N ALA A 132 -6.55 -6.37 12.06
CA ALA A 132 -6.43 -4.92 12.01
C ALA A 132 -7.45 -4.17 12.90
N ALA A 133 -8.66 -4.71 13.06
CA ALA A 133 -9.71 -4.10 13.87
C ALA A 133 -9.51 -4.26 15.39
N ARG A 134 -8.69 -5.24 15.83
CA ARG A 134 -8.56 -5.60 17.26
C ARG A 134 -7.29 -5.06 17.91
N GLU A 135 -6.38 -4.51 17.14
CA GLU A 135 -4.99 -4.37 17.56
C GLU A 135 -4.47 -2.93 17.55
N SER A 136 -3.35 -2.73 18.24
CA SER A 136 -2.66 -1.45 18.32
C SER A 136 -2.21 -0.94 16.95
N ALA A 137 -2.19 0.39 16.82
CA ALA A 137 -1.66 1.09 15.66
C ALA A 137 -0.22 0.66 15.33
N LEU A 138 0.13 0.73 14.04
CA LEU A 138 1.50 0.51 13.59
C LEU A 138 2.44 1.58 14.16
N THR A 139 3.65 1.18 14.51
CA THR A 139 4.73 2.15 14.74
C THR A 139 5.09 2.85 13.42
N ALA A 140 5.66 4.06 13.50
CA ALA A 140 6.09 4.81 12.33
C ALA A 140 7.10 4.02 11.45
N ALA A 141 8.03 3.30 12.08
CA ALA A 141 9.01 2.47 11.38
C ALA A 141 8.35 1.31 10.61
N GLN A 142 7.37 0.63 11.21
CA GLN A 142 6.63 -0.46 10.56
C GLN A 142 5.78 0.06 9.39
N ALA A 143 5.11 1.22 9.57
CA ALA A 143 4.33 1.84 8.50
C ALA A 143 5.23 2.25 7.31
N ALA A 144 6.39 2.86 7.59
CA ALA A 144 7.36 3.23 6.58
C ALA A 144 7.91 2.02 5.81
N LEU A 145 8.30 0.95 6.53
CA LEU A 145 8.80 -0.28 5.92
C LEU A 145 7.73 -0.96 5.04
N ALA A 146 6.48 -1.06 5.52
CA ALA A 146 5.39 -1.63 4.74
C ALA A 146 5.09 -0.80 3.48
N TYR A 147 5.14 0.53 3.59
CA TYR A 147 4.98 1.43 2.45
C TYR A 147 6.11 1.29 1.42
N GLU A 148 7.36 1.21 1.86
CA GLU A 148 8.52 0.99 0.96
C GLU A 148 8.35 -0.31 0.15
N VAL A 149 7.99 -1.41 0.81
CA VAL A 149 7.80 -2.71 0.15
C VAL A 149 6.59 -2.70 -0.77
N TRP A 150 5.53 -1.98 -0.41
CA TRP A 150 4.38 -1.78 -1.28
C TRP A 150 4.74 -1.01 -2.55
N VAL A 151 5.41 0.15 -2.43
CA VAL A 151 5.86 0.94 -3.59
C VAL A 151 6.76 0.10 -4.49
N ALA A 152 7.72 -0.63 -3.92
CA ALA A 152 8.59 -1.52 -4.67
C ALA A 152 7.83 -2.67 -5.38
N ALA A 153 6.73 -3.17 -4.81
CA ALA A 153 5.86 -4.15 -5.47
C ALA A 153 5.05 -3.52 -6.61
N ALA A 154 4.51 -2.32 -6.40
CA ALA A 154 3.74 -1.59 -7.39
C ALA A 154 4.61 -1.17 -8.60
N ASP A 155 5.83 -0.69 -8.37
CA ASP A 155 6.77 -0.30 -9.42
C ASP A 155 7.29 -1.51 -10.20
N ALA A 156 7.42 -2.66 -9.55
CA ALA A 156 7.74 -3.94 -10.19
C ALA A 156 6.53 -4.60 -10.88
N LEU A 157 5.38 -3.92 -10.96
CA LEU A 157 4.11 -4.42 -11.52
C LEU A 157 3.63 -5.74 -10.91
N ARG A 158 4.01 -6.04 -9.66
CA ARG A 158 3.48 -7.17 -8.88
C ARG A 158 2.17 -6.75 -8.21
N ILE A 159 1.16 -6.47 -9.04
CA ILE A 159 -0.07 -5.77 -8.62
C ILE A 159 -0.82 -6.52 -7.51
N ASP A 160 -0.95 -7.84 -7.58
CA ASP A 160 -1.64 -8.62 -6.54
C ASP A 160 -0.98 -8.50 -5.17
N GLU A 161 0.37 -8.53 -5.15
CA GLU A 161 1.14 -8.36 -3.91
C GLU A 161 1.01 -6.92 -3.38
N ALA A 162 1.11 -5.93 -4.27
CA ALA A 162 0.92 -4.53 -3.92
C ALA A 162 -0.47 -4.26 -3.33
N LEU A 163 -1.53 -4.83 -3.91
CA LEU A 163 -2.89 -4.75 -3.40
C LEU A 163 -3.03 -5.44 -2.04
N SER A 164 -2.45 -6.62 -1.87
CA SER A 164 -2.47 -7.34 -0.60
C SER A 164 -1.82 -6.52 0.53
N ILE A 165 -0.65 -5.94 0.28
CA ILE A 165 0.03 -5.08 1.25
C ILE A 165 -0.78 -3.80 1.49
N GLY A 166 -1.18 -3.11 0.42
CA GLY A 166 -1.88 -1.83 0.48
C GLY A 166 -3.20 -1.90 1.24
N ARG A 167 -4.02 -2.94 1.04
CA ARG A 167 -5.27 -3.15 1.78
C ARG A 167 -5.03 -3.33 3.27
N ASN A 168 -4.09 -4.20 3.64
CA ASN A 168 -3.79 -4.45 5.06
C ASN A 168 -3.15 -3.23 5.73
N LEU A 169 -2.28 -2.49 5.04
CA LEU A 169 -1.67 -1.27 5.55
C LEU A 169 -2.69 -0.14 5.72
N HIS A 170 -3.57 0.06 4.73
CA HIS A 170 -4.63 1.06 4.81
C HIS A 170 -5.61 0.76 5.94
N ALA A 171 -6.05 -0.49 6.08
CA ALA A 171 -6.95 -0.93 7.15
C ALA A 171 -6.41 -0.71 8.58
N ARG A 172 -5.10 -0.53 8.74
CA ARG A 172 -4.47 -0.26 10.05
C ARG A 172 -4.07 1.19 10.26
N SER A 173 -3.75 1.90 9.19
CA SER A 173 -3.25 3.28 9.28
C SER A 173 -4.36 4.32 9.16
N HIS A 174 -5.39 4.05 8.34
CA HIS A 174 -6.46 5.00 8.00
C HIS A 174 -5.97 6.39 7.62
N ALA A 175 -4.73 6.47 7.12
CA ALA A 175 -4.10 7.74 6.79
C ALA A 175 -4.45 8.12 5.35
N THR A 176 -4.65 9.42 5.09
CA THR A 176 -4.96 9.96 3.76
C THR A 176 -4.00 9.46 2.68
N TRP A 177 -2.68 9.47 2.96
CA TRP A 177 -1.66 8.99 2.03
C TRP A 177 -1.82 7.50 1.67
N SER A 178 -2.29 6.68 2.62
CA SER A 178 -2.48 5.24 2.43
C SER A 178 -3.71 4.96 1.56
N ALA A 179 -4.79 5.73 1.74
CA ALA A 179 -5.99 5.65 0.92
C ALA A 179 -5.70 6.03 -0.53
N ILE A 180 -5.00 7.15 -0.74
CA ILE A 180 -4.59 7.62 -2.07
C ILE A 180 -3.70 6.59 -2.76
N SER A 181 -2.70 6.05 -2.06
CA SER A 181 -1.80 5.05 -2.63
C SER A 181 -2.54 3.75 -3.00
N LEU A 182 -3.54 3.35 -2.19
CA LEU A 182 -4.36 2.16 -2.45
C LEU A 182 -5.26 2.40 -3.66
N ALA A 183 -5.91 3.55 -3.72
CA ALA A 183 -6.72 3.98 -4.86
C ALA A 183 -5.92 4.00 -6.18
N LEU A 184 -4.69 4.52 -6.16
CA LEU A 184 -3.80 4.48 -7.33
C LEU A 184 -3.45 3.05 -7.73
N THR A 185 -3.21 2.16 -6.76
CA THR A 185 -2.90 0.74 -7.02
C THR A 185 -4.11 0.00 -7.59
N THR A 186 -5.32 0.22 -7.06
CA THR A 186 -6.56 -0.39 -7.56
C THR A 186 -6.92 0.12 -8.96
N MET A 187 -6.72 1.42 -9.24
CA MET A 187 -6.88 1.94 -10.61
C MET A 187 -5.90 1.29 -11.60
N ARG A 188 -4.63 1.13 -11.22
CA ARG A 188 -3.65 0.41 -12.06
C ARG A 188 -4.03 -1.05 -12.30
N ALA A 189 -4.74 -1.66 -11.35
CA ALA A 189 -5.28 -3.02 -11.48
C ALA A 189 -6.58 -3.11 -12.29
N GLY A 190 -7.13 -1.98 -12.78
CA GLY A 190 -8.42 -1.94 -13.46
C GLY A 190 -9.64 -2.07 -12.52
N LEU A 191 -9.45 -1.88 -11.22
CA LEU A 191 -10.47 -2.02 -10.19
C LEU A 191 -11.05 -0.64 -9.82
N ALA A 192 -11.71 0.00 -10.77
CA ALA A 192 -12.22 1.38 -10.63
C ALA A 192 -13.25 1.52 -9.49
N ASP A 193 -14.16 0.56 -9.34
CA ASP A 193 -15.17 0.58 -8.26
C ASP A 193 -14.50 0.50 -6.88
N GLU A 194 -13.45 -0.30 -6.74
CA GLU A 194 -12.70 -0.41 -5.48
C GLU A 194 -11.93 0.88 -5.19
N CYS A 195 -11.34 1.52 -6.22
CA CYS A 195 -10.74 2.84 -6.08
C CYS A 195 -11.74 3.87 -5.52
N ASP A 196 -12.94 3.96 -6.11
CA ASP A 196 -13.96 4.89 -5.63
C ASP A 196 -14.38 4.58 -4.19
N ALA A 197 -14.57 3.30 -3.86
CA ALA A 197 -14.95 2.86 -2.53
C ALA A 197 -13.90 3.22 -1.47
N VAL A 198 -12.61 3.01 -1.74
CA VAL A 198 -11.50 3.37 -0.83
C VAL A 198 -11.47 4.87 -0.57
N LEU A 199 -11.54 5.70 -1.63
CA LEU A 199 -11.49 7.16 -1.49
C LEU A 199 -12.76 7.70 -0.82
N ALA A 200 -13.93 7.16 -1.13
CA ALA A 200 -15.18 7.54 -0.49
C ALA A 200 -15.20 7.20 1.01
N ALA A 201 -14.69 6.02 1.38
CA ALA A 201 -14.57 5.61 2.78
C ALA A 201 -13.61 6.52 3.55
N GLN A 202 -12.45 6.86 2.97
CA GLN A 202 -11.50 7.79 3.60
C GLN A 202 -12.11 9.19 3.74
N LEU A 203 -12.77 9.72 2.70
CA LEU A 203 -13.47 11.00 2.75
C LEU A 203 -14.50 11.08 3.88
N ALA A 204 -15.17 9.96 4.20
CA ALA A 204 -16.17 9.91 5.25
C ALA A 204 -15.58 10.04 6.68
N ILE A 205 -14.31 9.68 6.86
CA ILE A 205 -13.63 9.74 8.16
C ILE A 205 -12.64 10.91 8.27
N THR A 206 -12.25 11.53 7.16
CA THR A 206 -11.37 12.71 7.17
C THR A 206 -12.07 13.92 7.79
N PRO A 207 -11.47 14.57 8.80
CA PRO A 207 -12.07 15.74 9.45
C PRO A 207 -12.29 16.92 8.49
N ARG A 208 -13.39 17.68 8.69
CA ARG A 208 -13.80 18.76 7.78
C ARG A 208 -12.84 19.95 7.77
N GLU A 209 -12.15 20.15 8.88
CA GLU A 209 -11.13 21.17 9.08
C GLU A 209 -9.84 20.89 8.31
N ASN A 210 -9.58 19.63 7.94
CA ASN A 210 -8.40 19.25 7.15
C ASN A 210 -8.66 19.43 5.65
N SER A 211 -8.82 20.70 5.26
CA SER A 211 -9.13 21.09 3.87
C SER A 211 -8.12 20.55 2.85
N GLY A 212 -6.83 20.48 3.19
CA GLY A 212 -5.78 19.96 2.32
C GLY A 212 -5.96 18.48 1.99
N ASP A 213 -6.21 17.63 3.00
CA ASP A 213 -6.47 16.20 2.77
C ASP A 213 -7.78 15.98 2.01
N LEU A 214 -8.81 16.76 2.30
CA LEU A 214 -10.08 16.69 1.56
C LEU A 214 -9.90 17.05 0.10
N ALA A 215 -9.17 18.13 -0.20
CA ALA A 215 -8.82 18.55 -1.55
C ALA A 215 -8.11 17.40 -2.30
N ALA A 216 -7.06 16.84 -1.72
CA ALA A 216 -6.30 15.74 -2.33
C ALA A 216 -7.16 14.49 -2.58
N LEU A 217 -7.99 14.08 -1.62
CA LEU A 217 -8.87 12.91 -1.78
C LEU A 217 -9.89 13.12 -2.89
N TRP A 218 -10.51 14.31 -2.97
CA TRP A 218 -11.45 14.64 -4.03
C TRP A 218 -10.77 14.74 -5.40
N ASP A 219 -9.54 15.25 -5.47
CA ASP A 219 -8.75 15.26 -6.71
C ASP A 219 -8.50 13.86 -7.23
N HIS A 220 -7.96 12.98 -6.38
CA HIS A 220 -7.69 11.61 -6.76
C HIS A 220 -8.96 10.86 -7.18
N ARG A 221 -10.08 11.09 -6.48
CA ARG A 221 -11.36 10.49 -6.84
C ARG A 221 -11.88 10.98 -8.18
N GLY A 222 -11.72 12.28 -8.46
CA GLY A 222 -12.07 12.90 -9.73
C GLY A 222 -11.24 12.36 -10.88
N ILE A 223 -9.92 12.35 -10.74
CA ILE A 223 -8.99 11.83 -11.76
C ILE A 223 -9.24 10.34 -12.02
N ALA A 224 -9.44 9.53 -10.98
CA ALA A 224 -9.75 8.11 -11.11
C ALA A 224 -11.07 7.88 -11.86
N SER A 225 -12.12 8.61 -11.51
CA SER A 225 -13.43 8.52 -12.18
C SER A 225 -13.34 8.87 -13.66
N LEU A 226 -12.60 9.94 -14.02
CA LEU A 226 -12.34 10.29 -15.41
C LEU A 226 -11.57 9.18 -16.15
N GLY A 227 -10.55 8.61 -15.51
CA GLY A 227 -9.79 7.48 -16.06
C GLY A 227 -10.63 6.22 -16.28
N ALA A 228 -11.70 6.04 -15.50
CA ALA A 228 -12.69 4.97 -15.66
C ALA A 228 -13.80 5.30 -16.69
N GLY A 229 -13.78 6.48 -17.30
CA GLY A 229 -14.82 6.94 -18.24
C GLY A 229 -16.08 7.50 -17.58
N TRP A 230 -16.08 7.70 -16.25
CA TRP A 230 -17.21 8.27 -15.51
C TRP A 230 -17.12 9.79 -15.48
N GLU A 231 -17.41 10.43 -16.61
CA GLU A 231 -17.20 11.87 -16.79
C GLU A 231 -17.92 12.72 -15.73
N GLN A 232 -19.23 12.48 -15.52
CA GLN A 232 -20.03 13.28 -14.59
C GLN A 232 -19.57 13.12 -13.13
N PRO A 233 -19.39 11.89 -12.59
CA PRO A 233 -18.77 11.71 -11.28
C PRO A 233 -17.38 12.35 -11.15
N GLY A 234 -16.55 12.24 -12.19
CA GLY A 234 -15.22 12.83 -12.21
C GLY A 234 -15.24 14.36 -12.10
N ARG A 235 -16.04 15.02 -12.94
CA ARG A 235 -16.24 16.47 -12.88
C ARG A 235 -16.80 16.92 -11.53
N PHE A 236 -17.76 16.19 -10.97
CA PHE A 236 -18.32 16.48 -9.65
C PHE A 236 -17.25 16.44 -8.57
N ALA A 237 -16.46 15.35 -8.51
CA ALA A 237 -15.41 15.18 -7.52
C ALA A 237 -14.31 16.26 -7.63
N LEU A 238 -13.86 16.59 -8.84
CA LEU A 238 -12.91 17.69 -9.03
C LEU A 238 -13.50 19.05 -8.61
N GLY A 239 -14.79 19.29 -8.88
CA GLY A 239 -15.47 20.49 -8.40
C GLY A 239 -15.47 20.58 -6.87
N ARG A 240 -15.65 19.44 -6.18
CA ARG A 240 -15.50 19.36 -4.72
C ARG A 240 -14.07 19.65 -4.28
N ALA A 241 -13.06 19.15 -4.99
CA ALA A 241 -11.66 19.43 -4.68
C ALA A 241 -11.35 20.92 -4.77
N VAL A 242 -11.82 21.61 -5.83
CA VAL A 242 -11.67 23.06 -6.00
C VAL A 242 -12.33 23.84 -4.87
N LEU A 243 -13.52 23.43 -4.41
CA LEU A 243 -14.19 24.05 -3.25
C LEU A 243 -13.37 23.89 -1.96
N HIS A 244 -12.54 22.85 -1.86
CA HIS A 244 -11.60 22.64 -0.76
C HIS A 244 -10.21 23.27 -1.02
N GLY A 245 -10.06 24.06 -2.09
CA GLY A 245 -8.84 24.80 -2.40
C GLY A 245 -7.86 24.06 -3.30
N SER A 246 -8.27 22.99 -4.00
CA SER A 246 -7.38 22.31 -4.95
C SER A 246 -7.16 23.13 -6.23
N THR A 247 -5.90 23.45 -6.49
CA THR A 247 -5.46 24.02 -7.77
C THR A 247 -5.28 22.98 -8.86
N ASP A 248 -4.84 21.76 -8.51
CA ASP A 248 -4.73 20.67 -9.50
C ASP A 248 -6.11 20.30 -10.05
N GLY A 249 -7.14 20.24 -9.20
CA GLY A 249 -8.52 20.02 -9.61
C GLY A 249 -9.03 21.12 -10.56
N ALA A 250 -8.69 22.39 -10.28
CA ALA A 250 -9.05 23.51 -11.15
C ALA A 250 -8.38 23.41 -12.52
N VAL A 251 -7.09 23.05 -12.55
CA VAL A 251 -6.33 22.84 -13.79
C VAL A 251 -6.91 21.68 -14.61
N VAL A 252 -7.28 20.56 -13.98
CA VAL A 252 -7.88 19.41 -14.68
C VAL A 252 -9.24 19.78 -15.27
N LEU A 253 -10.13 20.42 -14.50
CA LEU A 253 -11.42 20.89 -15.01
C LEU A 253 -11.26 21.87 -16.17
N ALA A 254 -10.34 22.84 -16.04
CA ALA A 254 -10.06 23.81 -17.10
C ALA A 254 -9.57 23.14 -18.39
N ARG A 255 -8.77 22.07 -18.28
CA ARG A 255 -8.34 21.28 -19.45
C ARG A 255 -9.50 20.53 -20.10
N LEU A 256 -10.42 19.97 -19.32
CA LEU A 256 -11.62 19.32 -19.86
C LEU A 256 -12.52 20.31 -20.60
N ASP A 257 -12.73 21.49 -20.01
CA ASP A 257 -13.51 22.55 -20.63
C ASP A 257 -12.82 23.06 -21.91
N LEU A 258 -11.50 23.21 -21.91
CA LEU A 258 -10.73 23.57 -23.10
C LEU A 258 -10.88 22.52 -24.22
N ALA A 259 -10.81 21.24 -23.87
CA ALA A 259 -10.98 20.15 -24.83
C ALA A 259 -12.41 20.09 -25.41
N ALA A 260 -13.41 20.51 -24.64
CA ALA A 260 -14.81 20.62 -25.08
C ALA A 260 -15.12 21.90 -25.88
N GLY A 261 -14.15 22.80 -26.07
CA GLY A 261 -14.37 24.09 -26.73
C GLY A 261 -15.03 25.16 -25.84
N GLU A 262 -15.14 24.92 -24.53
CA GLU A 262 -15.72 25.82 -23.54
C GLU A 262 -14.68 26.84 -23.04
N PHE A 263 -14.15 27.66 -23.96
CA PHE A 263 -12.97 28.50 -23.72
C PHE A 263 -13.11 29.47 -22.53
N GLU A 264 -14.28 30.06 -22.30
CA GLU A 264 -14.48 30.98 -21.17
C GLU A 264 -14.43 30.25 -19.81
N ARG A 265 -14.96 29.03 -19.75
CA ARG A 265 -14.92 28.20 -18.53
C ARG A 265 -13.49 27.72 -18.27
N ALA A 266 -12.80 27.28 -19.32
CA ALA A 266 -11.39 26.93 -19.26
C ALA A 266 -10.53 28.09 -18.75
N ARG A 267 -10.75 29.31 -19.27
CA ARG A 267 -10.10 30.54 -18.78
C ARG A 267 -10.35 30.75 -17.30
N ALA A 268 -11.61 30.71 -16.87
CA ALA A 268 -11.96 30.91 -15.46
C ALA A 268 -11.21 29.92 -14.54
N GLY A 269 -11.17 28.64 -14.92
CA GLY A 269 -10.44 27.61 -14.16
C GLY A 269 -8.93 27.82 -14.12
N PHE A 270 -8.28 28.07 -15.28
CA PHE A 270 -6.84 28.34 -15.30
C PHE A 270 -6.49 29.63 -14.54
N ARG A 271 -7.31 30.67 -14.63
CA ARG A 271 -7.09 31.92 -13.89
C ARG A 271 -7.13 31.70 -12.38
N ALA A 272 -8.05 30.88 -11.88
CA ALA A 272 -8.11 30.54 -10.47
C ALA A 272 -6.79 29.86 -10.01
N ALA A 273 -6.29 28.92 -10.82
CA ALA A 273 -5.01 28.23 -10.58
C ALA A 273 -3.77 29.14 -10.67
N LEU A 274 -3.85 30.28 -11.34
CA LEU A 274 -2.76 31.25 -11.46
C LEU A 274 -2.61 32.18 -10.25
N ILE A 275 -3.58 32.20 -9.34
CA ILE A 275 -3.54 33.05 -8.14
C ILE A 275 -2.51 32.52 -7.12
N GLU A 276 -2.17 31.24 -7.18
CA GLU A 276 -1.15 30.63 -6.32
C GLU A 276 0.26 31.18 -6.58
N ASN A 277 1.11 31.14 -5.55
CA ASN A 277 2.50 31.58 -5.62
C ASN A 277 3.47 30.50 -5.10
N PRO A 278 4.29 29.88 -5.97
CA PRO A 278 4.37 30.11 -7.41
C PRO A 278 3.23 29.45 -8.17
N ALA A 279 2.71 30.12 -9.19
CA ALA A 279 1.71 29.55 -10.08
C ALA A 279 2.28 28.34 -10.85
N SER A 280 1.47 27.28 -10.99
CA SER A 280 1.81 26.08 -11.74
C SER A 280 2.13 26.40 -13.22
N ASP A 281 3.22 25.83 -13.74
CA ASP A 281 3.57 25.96 -15.17
C ASP A 281 2.46 25.43 -16.08
N TRP A 282 1.73 24.40 -15.65
CA TRP A 282 0.58 23.87 -16.37
C TRP A 282 -0.57 24.86 -16.44
N ALA A 283 -0.83 25.60 -15.35
CA ALA A 283 -1.84 26.65 -15.33
C ALA A 283 -1.49 27.78 -16.29
N ARG A 284 -0.22 28.21 -16.34
CA ARG A 284 0.26 29.23 -17.29
C ARG A 284 0.11 28.80 -18.75
N ARG A 285 0.53 27.58 -19.06
CA ARG A 285 0.41 27.02 -20.42
C ARG A 285 -1.05 26.88 -20.84
N GLY A 286 -1.90 26.33 -19.96
CA GLY A 286 -3.33 26.17 -20.20
C GLY A 286 -4.04 27.51 -20.41
N TRP A 287 -3.73 28.51 -19.60
CA TRP A 287 -4.23 29.87 -19.76
C TRP A 287 -3.87 30.44 -21.14
N GLY A 288 -2.59 30.36 -21.54
CA GLY A 288 -2.15 30.81 -22.87
C GLY A 288 -2.90 30.12 -24.01
N LEU A 289 -3.10 28.80 -23.93
CA LEU A 289 -3.86 28.04 -24.92
C LEU A 289 -5.34 28.46 -24.98
N SER A 290 -5.95 28.76 -23.83
CA SER A 290 -7.35 29.19 -23.77
C SER A 290 -7.61 30.59 -24.36
N LEU A 291 -6.55 31.39 -24.59
CA LEU A 291 -6.63 32.71 -25.23
C LEU A 291 -6.51 32.64 -26.75
N LEU A 292 -6.08 31.51 -27.32
CA LEU A 292 -5.99 31.36 -28.77
C LEU A 292 -7.40 31.31 -29.37
N PRO A 293 -7.62 31.91 -30.56
CA PRO A 293 -8.89 31.76 -31.26
C PRO A 293 -9.13 30.29 -31.59
N PRO A 294 -10.41 29.82 -31.59
CA PRO A 294 -10.73 28.49 -32.07
C PRO A 294 -10.17 28.32 -33.49
N LYS A 295 -9.48 27.20 -33.77
CA LYS A 295 -8.89 26.97 -35.08
C LYS A 295 -10.01 27.02 -36.13
N ALA A 296 -9.96 28.03 -37.02
CA ALA A 296 -10.89 28.17 -38.13
C ALA A 296 -10.86 26.89 -38.97
N GLY A 297 -11.96 26.12 -38.98
CA GLY A 297 -12.07 24.82 -39.64
C GLY A 297 -12.45 23.64 -38.74
N SER A 298 -12.62 23.82 -37.43
CA SER A 298 -13.07 22.75 -36.51
C SER A 298 -14.60 22.58 -36.42
N ASN A 299 -15.37 23.33 -37.22
CA ASN A 299 -16.82 23.25 -37.33
C ASN A 299 -17.29 22.60 -38.65
N GLU A 300 -16.42 21.94 -39.40
CA GLU A 300 -16.96 21.00 -40.39
C GLU A 300 -17.56 19.84 -39.60
N PRO A 301 -18.90 19.61 -39.64
CA PRO A 301 -19.46 18.40 -39.09
C PRO A 301 -18.72 17.25 -39.79
N GLU A 302 -18.00 16.43 -39.04
CA GLU A 302 -17.55 15.14 -39.56
C GLU A 302 -18.81 14.47 -40.11
N ALA A 303 -18.87 14.36 -41.44
CA ALA A 303 -19.92 13.64 -42.11
C ALA A 303 -19.95 12.26 -41.46
N THR A 304 -21.04 11.97 -40.74
CA THR A 304 -21.31 10.68 -40.13
C THR A 304 -21.48 9.68 -41.27
N SER A 305 -20.36 9.15 -41.74
CA SER A 305 -20.34 7.95 -42.56
C SER A 305 -20.16 6.77 -41.61
N TRP A 306 -21.22 5.97 -41.54
CA TRP A 306 -21.38 4.63 -40.95
C TRP A 306 -21.82 4.58 -39.49
#